data_AF-A0A2X2MFM2-F1
#
_entry.id   AF-A0A2X2MFM2-F1
#
_cell.length_a   1.000
_cell.length_b   1.000
_cell.length_c   1.000
_cell.angle_alpha   90.00
_cell.angle_beta   90.00
_cell.angle_gamma   90.00
#
_symmetry.space_group_name_H-M   'P 1'
#
loop_
_entity.id
_entity.type
_entity.pdbx_description
1 polymer ?
#
loop_
_entity_poly.entity_id
_entity_poly.type
_entity_poly.pdbx_seq_one_letter_code
_entity_poly.pdbx_strand_id
1 'polypeptide(L)'
;MFVWPAVPTIANQLAPDGKQGQYQGFVNSAATVGKAFGPFLGGVLVDAFNMRMMFIGMMVLLVFALILLMVFKENNTQPKKIDA
;
A
#
# COMPACT_ATOMS: atom_id res chain seq x y z
N MET A 1 -8.82 -5.85 -7.97
CA MET A 1 -8.31 -7.24 -7.92
C MET A 1 -6.82 -7.35 -8.21
N PHE A 2 -6.26 -6.54 -9.14
CA PHE A 2 -4.82 -6.60 -9.48
C PHE A 2 -3.84 -5.99 -8.47
N VAL A 3 -4.31 -5.18 -7.51
CA VAL A 3 -3.42 -4.52 -6.53
C VAL A 3 -2.69 -5.54 -5.65
N TRP A 4 -3.37 -6.60 -5.21
CA TRP A 4 -2.81 -7.62 -4.34
C TRP A 4 -1.62 -8.40 -4.94
N PRO A 5 -1.61 -8.78 -6.22
CA PRO A 5 -0.40 -9.32 -6.87
C PRO A 5 0.57 -8.22 -7.34
N ALA A 6 0.08 -7.05 -7.79
CA ALA A 6 0.95 -6.02 -8.36
C ALA A 6 1.94 -5.44 -7.35
N VAL A 7 1.50 -5.13 -6.12
CA VAL A 7 2.37 -4.55 -5.07
C VAL A 7 3.55 -5.47 -4.71
N PRO A 8 3.35 -6.76 -4.36
CA PRO A 8 4.47 -7.65 -4.07
C PRO A 8 5.32 -7.94 -5.32
N THR A 9 4.75 -7.99 -6.53
CA THR A 9 5.55 -8.13 -7.76
C THR A 9 6.49 -6.95 -7.95
N ILE A 10 5.99 -5.71 -7.79
CA ILE A 10 6.81 -4.50 -7.87
C ILE A 10 7.89 -4.52 -6.79
N ALA A 11 7.53 -4.85 -5.54
CA ALA A 11 8.51 -4.95 -4.46
C ALA A 11 9.62 -5.99 -4.73
N ASN A 12 9.29 -7.13 -5.36
CA ASN A 12 10.29 -8.11 -5.80
C ASN A 12 11.18 -7.57 -6.93
N GLN A 13 10.61 -6.83 -7.89
CA GLN A 13 11.38 -6.26 -8.99
C GLN A 13 12.37 -5.17 -8.52
N LEU A 14 12.01 -4.41 -7.48
CA LEU A 14 12.91 -3.43 -6.87
C LEU A 14 13.92 -4.05 -5.87
N ALA A 15 13.70 -5.28 -5.42
CA ALA A 15 14.56 -5.89 -4.42
C ALA A 15 15.93 -6.31 -5.02
N PRO A 16 17.06 -5.92 -4.40
CA PRO A 16 18.37 -6.48 -4.72
C PRO A 16 18.41 -8.00 -4.49
N ASP A 17 19.36 -8.69 -5.12
CA ASP A 17 19.54 -10.14 -4.91
C ASP A 17 19.76 -10.46 -3.42
N GLY A 18 19.10 -11.52 -2.96
CA GLY A 18 19.13 -11.95 -1.56
C GLY A 18 18.35 -11.07 -0.59
N LYS A 19 17.74 -9.95 -1.01
CA LYS A 19 16.97 -9.04 -0.14
C LYS A 19 15.44 -9.06 -0.37
N GLN A 20 14.95 -9.93 -1.23
CA GLN A 20 13.51 -10.06 -1.55
C GLN A 20 12.64 -10.26 -0.30
N GLY A 21 13.08 -11.10 0.64
CA GLY A 21 12.36 -11.32 1.90
C GLY A 21 12.20 -10.06 2.76
N GLN A 22 13.18 -9.16 2.75
CA GLN A 22 13.11 -7.88 3.47
C GLN A 22 12.09 -6.94 2.83
N TYR A 23 12.08 -6.84 1.51
CA TYR A 23 11.13 -6.00 0.75
C TYR A 23 9.69 -6.52 0.90
N GLN A 24 9.50 -7.85 0.81
CA GLN A 24 8.20 -8.46 1.07
C GLN A 24 7.77 -8.35 2.54
N GLY A 25 8.73 -8.40 3.47
CA GLY A 25 8.50 -8.12 4.88
C GLY A 25 7.91 -6.73 5.07
N PHE A 26 8.51 -5.70 4.45
CA PHE A 26 8.02 -4.33 4.52
C PHE A 26 6.60 -4.19 3.97
N VAL A 27 6.31 -4.76 2.79
CA VAL A 27 4.96 -4.75 2.18
C VAL A 27 3.93 -5.39 3.11
N ASN A 28 4.24 -6.56 3.68
CA ASN A 28 3.33 -7.27 4.58
C ASN A 28 3.15 -6.56 5.92
N SER A 29 4.21 -5.98 6.47
CA SER A 29 4.15 -5.18 7.69
C SER A 29 3.26 -3.96 7.51
N ALA A 30 3.42 -3.20 6.41
CA ALA A 30 2.58 -2.06 6.10
C ALA A 30 1.10 -2.46 5.99
N ALA A 31 0.80 -3.56 5.29
CA ALA A 31 -0.56 -4.10 5.18
C ALA A 31 -1.13 -4.52 6.55
N THR A 32 -0.31 -5.14 7.39
CA THR A 32 -0.72 -5.59 8.74
C THR A 32 -1.05 -4.40 9.64
N VAL A 33 -0.21 -3.36 9.64
CA VAL A 33 -0.45 -2.12 10.38
C VAL A 33 -1.78 -1.49 9.94
N GLY A 34 -2.01 -1.37 8.63
CA GLY A 34 -3.27 -0.83 8.11
C GLY A 34 -4.50 -1.63 8.57
N LYS A 35 -4.42 -2.96 8.58
CA LYS A 35 -5.50 -3.84 9.05
C LYS A 35 -5.71 -3.76 10.56
N ALA A 36 -4.65 -3.57 11.34
CA ALA A 36 -4.73 -3.47 12.79
C ALA A 36 -5.39 -2.15 13.24
N PHE A 37 -4.96 -1.03 12.65
CA PHE A 37 -5.42 0.30 13.07
C PHE A 37 -6.64 0.79 12.29
N GLY A 38 -6.89 0.29 11.09
CA GLY A 38 -7.99 0.73 10.22
C GLY A 38 -9.38 0.61 10.87
N PRO A 39 -9.78 -0.55 11.42
CA PRO A 39 -11.06 -0.71 12.10
C PRO A 39 -11.19 0.16 13.35
N PHE A 40 -10.10 0.30 14.12
CA PHE A 40 -10.11 1.13 15.32
C PHE A 40 -10.33 2.61 14.97
N LEU A 41 -9.53 3.16 14.06
CA LEU A 41 -9.67 4.55 13.61
C LEU A 41 -11.02 4.80 12.90
N GLY A 42 -11.47 3.84 12.09
CA GLY A 42 -12.77 3.90 11.42
C GLY A 42 -13.93 3.92 12.41
N GLY A 43 -13.89 3.04 13.43
CA GLY A 43 -14.90 2.97 14.49
C GLY A 43 -14.98 4.28 15.28
N VAL A 44 -13.85 4.79 15.77
CA VAL A 44 -13.79 6.07 16.49
C VAL A 44 -14.33 7.23 15.64
N LEU A 45 -14.03 7.24 14.34
CA LEU A 45 -14.49 8.29 13.43
C LEU A 45 -16.01 8.23 13.20
N VAL A 46 -16.58 7.02 13.10
CA VAL A 46 -18.03 6.83 12.96
C VAL A 46 -18.76 7.23 14.23
N ASP A 47 -18.25 6.84 15.40
CA ASP A 47 -18.84 7.14 16.71
C ASP A 47 -18.82 8.65 17.02
N ALA A 48 -17.71 9.34 16.69
CA ALA A 48 -17.56 10.76 17.00
C ALA A 48 -18.29 11.69 16.01
N PHE A 49 -18.41 11.28 14.74
CA PHE A 49 -19.01 12.11 13.71
C PHE A 49 -20.28 11.50 13.16
N ASN A 50 -20.15 10.58 12.20
CA ASN A 50 -21.23 9.85 11.51
C ASN A 50 -20.61 8.98 10.39
N MET A 51 -21.37 8.00 9.88
CA MET A 51 -20.92 7.13 8.77
C MET A 51 -20.51 7.92 7.50
N ARG A 52 -21.16 9.06 7.21
CA ARG A 52 -20.82 9.89 6.06
C ARG A 52 -19.39 10.42 6.11
N MET A 53 -18.91 10.80 7.30
CA MET A 53 -17.56 11.33 7.49
C MET A 53 -16.51 10.24 7.31
N MET A 54 -16.82 8.99 7.66
CA MET A 54 -15.97 7.84 7.37
C MET A 54 -15.72 7.69 5.86
N PHE A 55 -16.78 7.71 5.05
CA PHE A 55 -16.63 7.59 3.59
C PHE A 55 -15.84 8.74 2.98
N ILE A 56 -16.05 9.98 3.45
CA ILE A 56 -15.26 11.13 3.01
C ILE A 56 -13.79 10.95 3.38
N GLY A 57 -13.49 10.51 4.62
CA GLY A 57 -12.13 10.22 5.06
C GLY A 57 -11.45 9.14 4.21
N MET A 58 -12.17 8.06 3.87
CA MET A 58 -11.66 7.01 2.98
C MET A 58 -11.35 7.54 1.58
N MET A 59 -12.22 8.39 1.01
CA MET A 59 -11.96 9.02 -0.29
C MET A 59 -10.72 9.91 -0.25
N VAL A 60 -10.55 10.72 0.80
CA VAL A 60 -9.38 11.59 0.98
C VAL A 60 -8.10 10.76 1.08
N LEU A 61 -8.10 9.67 1.87
CA LEU A 61 -6.96 8.75 1.99
C LEU A 61 -6.60 8.10 0.65
N LEU A 62 -7.60 7.69 -0.15
CA LEU A 62 -7.38 7.12 -1.47
C LEU A 62 -6.77 8.14 -2.44
N VAL A 63 -7.30 9.37 -2.47
CA VAL A 63 -6.76 10.45 -3.31
C VAL A 63 -5.33 10.78 -2.90
N PHE A 64 -5.05 10.85 -1.59
CA PHE A 64 -3.70 11.06 -1.08
C PHE A 64 -2.73 9.95 -1.51
N ALA A 65 -3.14 8.68 -1.42
CA ALA A 65 -2.35 7.55 -1.89
C ALA A 65 -2.06 7.62 -3.40
N LEU A 66 -3.04 8.04 -4.21
CA LEU A 66 -2.87 8.22 -5.65
C LEU A 66 -1.88 9.35 -5.98
N ILE A 67 -1.95 10.48 -5.26
CA ILE A 67 -1.02 11.59 -5.42
C ILE A 67 0.41 11.14 -5.09
N LEU A 68 0.59 10.43 -3.98
CA LEU A 68 1.87 9.84 -3.60
C LEU A 68 2.43 8.93 -4.68
N LEU A 69 1.59 8.05 -5.25
CA LEU A 69 1.98 7.17 -6.34
C LEU A 69 2.41 7.97 -7.57
N MET A 70 1.67 9.03 -7.95
CA MET A 70 2.04 9.88 -9.08
C MET A 70 3.38 10.60 -8.87
N VAL A 71 3.63 11.12 -7.66
CA VAL A 71 4.86 11.85 -7.33
C VAL A 71 6.07 10.91 -7.28
N PHE A 72 5.91 9.71 -6.70
CA PHE A 72 6.98 8.73 -6.52
C PHE A 72 7.05 7.69 -7.64
N LYS A 73 6.32 7.88 -8.74
CA LYS A 73 6.43 7.00 -9.91
C LYS A 73 7.83 7.15 -10.49
N GLU A 74 8.69 6.20 -10.17
CA GLU A 74 10.05 6.15 -10.70
C GLU A 74 10.04 5.65 -12.15
N ASN A 75 10.65 6.41 -13.05
CA ASN A 75 10.59 6.19 -14.51
C ASN A 75 11.54 5.08 -15.01
N ASN A 76 12.28 4.43 -14.12
CA ASN A 76 13.45 3.60 -14.43
C ASN A 76 13.38 2.17 -13.89
N THR A 77 12.18 1.59 -13.80
CA THR A 77 12.03 0.15 -13.55
C THR A 77 12.49 -0.64 -14.78
N GLN A 78 13.80 -0.84 -14.92
CA GLN A 78 14.33 -1.91 -15.76
C GLN A 78 13.94 -3.23 -15.07
N PRO A 79 13.07 -4.05 -15.67
CA PRO A 79 12.68 -5.31 -15.07
C PRO A 79 13.92 -6.19 -14.96
N LYS A 80 14.30 -6.51 -13.74
CA LYS A 80 15.31 -7.54 -13.48
C LYS A 80 14.86 -8.83 -14.18
N LYS A 81 15.69 -9.35 -15.09
CA LYS A 81 15.41 -10.61 -15.80
C LYS A 81 15.15 -11.69 -14.75
N ILE A 82 13.96 -12.28 -14.81
CA ILE A 82 13.62 -13.44 -14.00
C ILE A 82 14.31 -14.59 -14.70
N ASP A 83 15.45 -15.02 -14.17
CA ASP A 83 16.14 -16.22 -14.64
C ASP A 83 15.25 -17.41 -14.25
N ALA A 84 14.65 -18.02 -15.27
CA ALA A 84 13.75 -19.17 -15.17
C ALA A 84 14.53 -20.48 -15.05
#